data_AF-A0A194W5Z8-F1
#
_entry.id   AF-A0A194W5Z8-F1
#
_cell.length_a   1.000
_cell.length_b   1.000
_cell.length_c   1.000
_cell.angle_alpha   90.00
_cell.angle_beta   90.00
_cell.angle_gamma   90.00
#
_symmetry.space_group_name_H-M   'P 1'
#
loop_
_entity.id
_entity.type
_entity.pdbx_description
1 polymer ?
#
loop_
_entity_poly.entity_id
_entity_poly.type
_entity_poly.pdbx_seq_one_letter_code
_entity_poly.pdbx_strand_id
1 'polypeptide(L)'
;MSSPGDIRVVFEYQQQFAVASADGSPEPWYSLFPRGGGFIQHPEISPEPKCLSVYHQLHCLDTIRNGYWSAYDCKDPEHHMSSAHG
;
A
#
# COMPACT_ATOMS: atom_id res chain seq x y z
N MET A 1 24.57 -22.18 2.18
CA MET A 1 24.04 -20.89 1.69
C MET A 1 23.68 -21.12 0.23
N SER A 2 22.42 -20.95 -0.15
CA SER A 2 21.98 -21.17 -1.54
C SER A 2 22.47 -20.06 -2.47
N SER A 3 22.73 -20.38 -3.74
CA SER A 3 23.16 -19.42 -4.77
C SER A 3 22.05 -18.38 -5.03
N PRO A 4 22.37 -17.10 -5.33
CA PRO A 4 21.39 -16.04 -5.57
C PRO A 4 20.34 -16.30 -6.67
N GLY A 5 20.49 -17.36 -7.47
CA GLY A 5 19.53 -17.76 -8.52
C GLY A 5 18.56 -18.89 -8.14
N ASP A 6 18.70 -19.51 -6.96
CA ASP A 6 17.90 -20.67 -6.53
C ASP A 6 16.66 -20.30 -5.70
N ILE A 7 16.31 -19.01 -5.64
CA ILE A 7 15.12 -18.56 -4.92
C ILE A 7 13.88 -18.90 -5.74
N ARG A 8 13.31 -20.09 -5.48
CA ARG A 8 11.96 -20.47 -5.93
C ARG A 8 10.93 -19.98 -4.92
N VAL A 9 10.53 -18.73 -5.04
CA VAL A 9 9.38 -18.20 -4.30
C VAL A 9 8.18 -18.24 -5.23
N VAL A 10 7.15 -18.95 -4.81
CA VAL A 10 5.83 -18.90 -5.47
C VAL A 10 5.10 -17.70 -4.88
N PHE A 11 4.50 -16.88 -5.72
CA PHE A 11 3.61 -15.83 -5.26
C PHE A 11 2.35 -16.48 -4.67
N GLU A 12 2.18 -16.39 -3.36
CA GLU A 12 0.99 -16.85 -2.67
C GLU A 12 0.04 -15.68 -2.45
N TYR A 13 -1.19 -15.83 -2.92
CA TYR A 13 -2.21 -14.81 -2.73
C TYR A 13 -2.57 -14.68 -1.24
N GLN A 14 -2.54 -13.45 -0.74
CA GLN A 14 -2.90 -13.13 0.63
C GLN A 14 -4.07 -12.14 0.65
N GLN A 15 -5.27 -12.65 0.92
CA GLN A 15 -6.53 -11.89 0.84
C GLN A 15 -6.51 -10.59 1.67
N GLN A 16 -5.81 -10.57 2.81
CA GLN A 16 -5.67 -9.40 3.68
C GLN A 16 -5.09 -8.15 3.00
N PHE A 17 -4.35 -8.32 1.88
CA PHE A 17 -3.84 -7.18 1.09
C PHE A 17 -4.84 -6.68 0.05
N ALA A 18 -5.85 -7.48 -0.29
CA ALA A 18 -6.83 -7.19 -1.33
C ALA A 18 -8.12 -6.56 -0.79
N VAL A 19 -8.52 -6.87 0.45
CA VAL A 19 -9.78 -6.40 1.04
C VAL A 19 -9.63 -5.05 1.74
N ALA A 20 -10.76 -4.33 1.89
CA ALA A 20 -10.88 -3.27 2.87
C ALA A 20 -10.64 -3.87 4.25
N SER A 21 -9.93 -3.15 5.11
CA SER A 21 -9.83 -3.61 6.49
C SER A 21 -11.17 -3.40 7.16
N ALA A 22 -11.71 -4.44 7.80
CA ALA A 22 -13.03 -4.40 8.42
C ALA A 22 -13.14 -3.34 9.54
N ASP A 23 -12.01 -3.00 10.15
CA ASP A 23 -11.84 -1.96 11.18
C ASP A 23 -11.21 -0.66 10.62
N GLY A 24 -11.00 -0.59 9.30
CA GLY A 24 -10.26 0.50 8.66
C GLY A 24 -8.75 0.48 8.91
N SER A 25 -8.20 -0.54 9.58
CA SER A 25 -6.77 -0.59 9.88
C SER A 25 -5.91 -0.89 8.63
N PRO A 26 -4.91 -0.08 8.30
CA PRO A 26 -3.96 -0.35 7.22
C PRO A 26 -2.85 -1.35 7.61
N GLU A 27 -3.01 -2.12 8.68
CA GLU A 27 -1.92 -2.88 9.32
C GLU A 27 -1.17 -3.84 8.40
N PRO A 28 -1.83 -4.69 7.59
CA PRO A 28 -1.11 -5.56 6.66
C PRO A 28 -0.29 -4.75 5.66
N TRP A 29 -0.84 -3.65 5.15
CA TRP A 29 -0.18 -2.78 4.18
C TRP A 29 1.04 -2.07 4.77
N TYR A 30 0.96 -1.55 6.00
CA TYR A 30 2.11 -0.92 6.64
C TYR A 30 3.26 -1.89 6.91
N SER A 31 2.98 -3.19 7.06
CA SER A 31 4.03 -4.20 7.22
C SER A 31 4.93 -4.34 5.98
N LEU A 32 4.47 -3.91 4.79
CA LEU A 32 5.26 -3.94 3.55
C LEU A 32 6.26 -2.78 3.45
N PHE A 33 6.04 -1.70 4.20
CA PHE A 33 6.90 -0.53 4.13
C PHE A 33 8.16 -0.71 5.00
N PRO A 34 9.35 -0.38 4.47
CA PRO A 34 10.58 -0.42 5.25
C PRO A 34 10.53 0.58 6.41
N ARG A 35 11.09 0.18 7.56
CA ARG A 35 11.24 1.05 8.73
C ARG A 35 12.15 2.22 8.38
N GLY A 36 11.73 3.44 8.72
CA GLY A 36 12.48 4.67 8.41
C GLY A 36 12.19 5.25 7.01
N GLY A 37 11.26 4.66 6.26
CA GLY A 37 10.90 5.10 4.92
C GLY A 37 11.81 4.52 3.83
N GLY A 38 11.56 4.89 2.59
CA GLY A 38 12.24 4.32 1.42
C GLY A 38 13.52 5.02 0.99
N PHE A 39 14.09 5.90 1.81
CA PHE A 39 15.24 6.71 1.43
C PHE A 39 16.53 6.12 2.00
N ILE A 40 17.51 5.92 1.12
CA ILE A 40 18.83 5.43 1.48
C ILE A 40 19.90 6.43 1.04
N GLN A 41 20.97 6.55 1.83
CA GLN A 41 22.15 7.33 1.51
C GLN A 41 23.36 6.40 1.59
N HIS A 42 24.14 6.34 0.52
CA HIS A 42 25.37 5.54 0.48
C HIS A 42 26.55 6.49 0.34
N PRO A 43 27.55 6.49 1.24
CA PRO A 43 28.58 7.52 1.29
C PRO A 43 29.35 7.72 -0.02
N GLU A 44 29.56 6.64 -0.78
CA GLU A 44 30.30 6.70 -2.06
C GLU A 44 29.38 6.73 -3.30
N ILE A 45 28.45 5.77 -3.41
CA ILE A 45 27.60 5.56 -4.59
C ILE A 45 26.44 6.57 -4.67
N SER A 46 25.95 7.07 -3.53
CA SER A 46 24.84 8.03 -3.47
C SER A 46 24.99 8.97 -2.27
N PRO A 47 25.87 9.99 -2.41
CA PRO A 47 26.14 10.95 -1.34
C PRO A 47 24.90 11.72 -0.90
N GLU A 48 23.90 11.85 -1.78
CA GLU A 48 22.58 12.39 -1.47
C GLU A 48 21.58 11.27 -1.19
N PRO A 49 20.60 11.45 -0.28
CA PRO A 49 19.51 10.51 -0.08
C PRO A 49 18.74 10.26 -1.39
N LYS A 50 18.48 8.99 -1.70
CA LYS A 50 17.67 8.57 -2.85
C LYS A 50 16.57 7.62 -2.40
N CYS A 51 15.43 7.74 -3.07
CA CYS A 51 14.30 6.84 -2.86
C CYS A 51 14.53 5.51 -3.57
N LEU A 52 14.27 4.39 -2.87
CA LEU A 52 14.18 3.07 -3.47
C LEU A 52 12.99 3.00 -4.43
N SER A 53 13.21 2.51 -5.65
CA SER A 53 12.17 2.39 -6.66
C SER A 53 10.97 1.57 -6.17
N VAL A 54 11.23 0.47 -5.45
CA VAL A 54 10.20 -0.39 -4.85
C VAL A 54 9.36 0.33 -3.80
N TYR A 55 9.94 1.27 -3.04
CA TYR A 55 9.18 2.07 -2.09
C TYR A 55 8.23 3.03 -2.81
N HIS A 56 8.71 3.69 -3.87
CA HIS A 56 7.87 4.61 -4.66
C HIS A 56 6.69 3.86 -5.31
N GLN A 57 6.94 2.66 -5.83
CA GLN A 57 5.90 1.79 -6.36
C GLN A 57 4.85 1.44 -5.29
N LEU A 58 5.30 1.03 -4.10
CA LEU A 58 4.41 0.66 -3.00
C LEU A 58 3.57 1.85 -2.50
N HIS A 59 4.17 3.03 -2.38
CA HIS A 59 3.48 4.27 -1.99
C HIS A 59 2.36 4.65 -2.97
N CYS A 60 2.64 4.59 -4.27
CA CYS A 60 1.63 4.87 -5.29
C CYS A 60 0.51 3.84 -5.28
N LEU A 61 0.84 2.56 -5.09
CA LEU A 61 -0.14 1.48 -5.01
C LEU A 61 -1.08 1.64 -3.81
N ASP A 62 -0.55 2.00 -2.63
CA ASP A 62 -1.36 2.29 -1.45
C ASP A 62 -2.31 3.49 -1.68
N THR A 63 -1.83 4.54 -2.37
CA THR A 63 -2.66 5.69 -2.74
C THR A 63 -3.85 5.27 -3.63
N ILE A 64 -3.59 4.42 -4.63
CA ILE A 64 -4.65 3.89 -5.52
C ILE A 64 -5.64 3.04 -4.74
N ARG A 65 -5.15 2.15 -3.87
CA ARG A 65 -5.98 1.30 -3.00
C ARG A 65 -6.91 2.13 -2.12
N ASN A 66 -6.37 3.15 -1.44
CA ASN A 66 -7.14 4.02 -0.57
C ASN A 66 -8.20 4.82 -1.36
N GLY A 67 -7.87 5.29 -2.56
CA GLY A 67 -8.82 5.91 -3.47
C GLY A 67 -9.94 4.99 -3.92
N TYR A 68 -9.62 3.72 -4.24
CA TYR A 68 -10.60 2.71 -4.60
C TYR A 68 -11.62 2.46 -3.48
N TRP A 69 -11.14 2.22 -2.25
CA TRP A 69 -12.04 1.95 -1.11
C TRP A 69 -12.84 3.18 -0.71
N SER A 70 -12.23 4.37 -0.74
CA SER A 70 -12.98 5.63 -0.52
C SER A 70 -14.14 5.78 -1.52
N ALA A 71 -13.93 5.42 -2.78
CA ALA A 71 -14.98 5.49 -3.80
C ALA A 71 -16.01 4.35 -3.72
N TYR A 72 -15.60 3.18 -3.22
CA TYR A 72 -16.47 2.03 -2.98
C TYR A 72 -17.40 2.28 -1.79
N ASP A 73 -16.87 2.75 -0.67
CA ASP A 73 -17.64 3.04 0.55
C ASP A 73 -18.59 4.23 0.32
N CYS A 74 -18.18 5.23 -0.46
CA CYS A 74 -19.10 6.31 -0.89
C CYS A 74 -20.26 5.82 -1.78
N LYS A 75 -20.19 4.59 -2.30
CA LYS A 75 -21.25 3.98 -3.12
C LYS A 75 -22.17 3.06 -2.32
N ASP A 76 -21.98 2.90 -1.01
CA ASP A 76 -22.96 2.19 -0.17
C ASP A 76 -24.26 3.04 -0.09
N PRO A 77 -25.36 2.62 -0.72
CA PRO A 77 -26.52 3.46 -0.97
C PRO A 77 -27.55 3.34 0.15
N GLU A 78 -27.16 3.58 1.41
CA GLU A 78 -28.12 3.60 2.54
C GLU A 78 -28.55 5.01 2.97
N HIS A 79 -28.11 6.10 2.34
CA HIS A 79 -28.60 7.45 2.69
C HIS A 79 -28.71 8.41 1.49
N HIS A 80 -29.51 8.03 0.49
CA HIS A 80 -30.30 9.03 -0.25
C HIS A 80 -31.72 8.98 0.29
N MET A 81 -32.11 9.95 1.12
CA MET A 81 -33.41 10.63 1.13
C MET A 81 -33.54 11.48 2.41
N SER A 82 -33.21 12.77 2.30
CA SER A 82 -34.19 13.79 2.67
C SER A 82 -33.85 15.09 1.95
N SER A 83 -34.61 15.35 0.89
CA SER A 83 -34.70 16.67 0.29
C SER A 83 -35.55 17.53 1.22
N ALA A 84 -34.92 18.40 2.01
CA ALA A 84 -35.64 19.45 2.73
C ALA A 84 -35.55 20.75 1.92
N HIS A 85 -36.51 20.93 1.01
CA HIS A 85 -36.95 22.26 0.63
C HIS A 85 -37.76 22.83 1.80
N GLY A 86 -37.33 23.98 2.32
CA GLY A 86 -38.04 24.83 3.26
C GLY A 86 -37.46 26.22 3.21
#